data_AF-A0A531B055-F1
#
_entry.id   AF-A0A531B055-F1
#
_cell.length_a   1.000
_cell.length_b   1.000
_cell.length_c   1.000
_cell.angle_alpha   90.00
_cell.angle_beta   90.00
_cell.angle_gamma   90.00
#
_symmetry.space_group_name_H-M   'P 1'
#
loop_
_entity.id
_entity.type
_entity.pdbx_description
1 polymer ?
#
loop_
_entity_poly.entity_id
_entity_poly.type
_entity_poly.pdbx_seq_one_letter_code
_entity_poly.pdbx_strand_id
1 'polypeptide(L)'
;MDILVVNPNTTASMTEKIGEAARGAASAGTRIIAVNPKDGPPSVEGYFDEVFAIPGMIGEIQRHPAASACVIACFDDTGLDAVRCVGEMPVVGIGEAAFHMASLIAGKFSVVTTLSRSVPAIEHNLVRY
;
A
#
# COMPACT_ATOMS: atom_id res chain seq x y z
N MET A 1 -8.17 -12.56 -12.73
CA MET A 1 -6.94 -11.77 -12.54
C MET A 1 -6.59 -11.78 -11.07
N ASP A 2 -5.31 -11.88 -10.72
CA ASP A 2 -4.88 -11.91 -9.32
C ASP A 2 -4.25 -10.56 -8.97
N ILE A 3 -4.76 -9.90 -7.93
CA ILE A 3 -4.19 -8.66 -7.40
C ILE A 3 -3.58 -8.98 -6.04
N LEU A 4 -2.29 -8.75 -5.92
CA LEU A 4 -1.59 -8.78 -4.64
C LEU A 4 -1.88 -7.48 -3.89
N VAL A 5 -2.34 -7.57 -2.66
CA VAL A 5 -2.52 -6.42 -1.76
C VAL A 5 -1.60 -6.64 -0.57
N VAL A 6 -0.49 -5.91 -0.55
CA VAL A 6 0.53 -6.09 0.47
C VAL A 6 0.41 -5.01 1.54
N ASN A 7 0.17 -5.45 2.77
CA ASN A 7 0.33 -4.62 3.96
C ASN A 7 1.82 -4.58 4.32
N PRO A 8 2.48 -3.40 4.37
CA PRO A 8 3.92 -3.33 4.67
C PRO A 8 4.27 -3.67 6.13
N ASN A 9 3.32 -3.55 7.06
CA ASN A 9 3.55 -3.88 8.47
C ASN A 9 3.25 -5.35 8.78
N THR A 10 3.65 -5.83 9.95
CA THR A 10 3.54 -7.26 10.33
C THR A 10 2.21 -7.65 10.99
N THR A 11 1.24 -6.73 11.09
CA THR A 11 -0.02 -6.97 11.82
C THR A 11 -1.05 -7.71 10.96
N ALA A 12 -1.17 -9.02 11.17
CA ALA A 12 -2.08 -9.89 10.41
C ALA A 12 -3.56 -9.47 10.44
N SER A 13 -4.06 -9.03 11.60
CA SER A 13 -5.45 -8.58 11.73
C SER A 13 -5.74 -7.30 10.94
N MET A 14 -4.72 -6.49 10.64
CA MET A 14 -4.84 -5.34 9.73
C MET A 14 -4.91 -5.82 8.28
N THR A 15 -4.07 -6.78 7.91
CA THR A 15 -4.08 -7.44 6.59
C THR A 15 -5.43 -8.08 6.28
N GLU A 16 -6.06 -8.72 7.26
CA GLU A 16 -7.41 -9.30 7.12
C GLU A 16 -8.43 -8.23 6.73
N LYS A 17 -8.46 -7.10 7.46
CA LYS A 17 -9.36 -5.97 7.17
C LYS A 17 -9.08 -5.31 5.82
N ILE A 18 -7.81 -5.14 5.47
CA ILE A 18 -7.38 -4.65 4.15
C ILE A 18 -7.91 -5.59 3.06
N GLY A 19 -7.74 -6.91 3.25
CA GLY A 19 -8.23 -7.92 2.33
C GLY A 19 -9.75 -7.91 2.18
N GLU A 20 -10.50 -7.72 3.26
CA GLU A 20 -11.96 -7.58 3.22
C GLU A 20 -12.39 -6.35 2.41
N ALA A 21 -11.78 -5.19 2.66
CA ALA A 21 -12.07 -3.97 1.93
C ALA A 21 -11.74 -4.12 0.43
N ALA A 22 -10.58 -4.67 0.09
CA ALA A 22 -10.17 -4.91 -1.29
C ALA A 22 -11.10 -5.91 -2.01
N ARG A 23 -11.54 -6.98 -1.32
CA ARG A 23 -12.53 -7.92 -1.88
C ARG A 23 -13.89 -7.26 -2.11
N GLY A 24 -14.31 -6.37 -1.22
CA GLY A 24 -15.56 -5.62 -1.36
C GLY A 24 -15.59 -4.70 -2.59
N ALA A 25 -14.43 -4.21 -3.02
CA ALA A 25 -14.28 -3.36 -4.21
C ALA A 25 -13.92 -4.14 -5.49
N ALA A 26 -13.63 -5.45 -5.40
CA ALA A 26 -13.13 -6.23 -6.52
C ALA A 26 -14.24 -6.57 -7.52
N SER A 27 -13.95 -6.38 -8.82
CA SER A 27 -14.80 -6.86 -9.91
C SER A 27 -14.89 -8.39 -9.95
N ALA A 28 -15.95 -8.92 -10.57
CA ALA A 28 -16.11 -10.35 -10.80
C ALA A 28 -14.89 -10.93 -11.55
N GLY A 29 -14.38 -12.08 -11.08
CA GLY A 29 -13.20 -12.73 -11.66
C GLY A 29 -11.84 -12.17 -11.18
N THR A 30 -11.84 -11.16 -10.31
CA THR A 30 -10.63 -10.68 -9.62
C THR A 30 -10.46 -11.40 -8.29
N ARG A 31 -9.32 -12.06 -8.10
CA ARG A 31 -8.93 -12.68 -6.83
C ARG A 31 -7.97 -11.75 -6.09
N ILE A 32 -8.32 -11.42 -4.84
CA ILE A 32 -7.48 -10.63 -3.94
C ILE A 32 -6.60 -11.57 -3.12
N ILE A 33 -5.29 -11.33 -3.15
CA ILE A 33 -4.30 -12.01 -2.33
C ILE A 33 -3.76 -10.98 -1.34
N ALA A 34 -4.29 -10.97 -0.12
CA ALA A 34 -3.86 -10.03 0.92
C ALA A 34 -2.76 -10.67 1.79
N VAL A 35 -1.60 -10.02 1.88
CA VAL A 35 -0.43 -10.56 2.61
C VAL A 35 0.26 -9.49 3.43
N ASN A 36 1.02 -9.92 4.43
CA ASN A 36 1.97 -9.09 5.16
C ASN A 36 3.26 -9.86 5.44
N PRO A 37 4.39 -9.17 5.64
CA PRO A 37 5.63 -9.81 6.01
C PRO A 37 5.59 -10.39 7.43
N LYS A 38 6.50 -11.32 7.69
CA LYS A 38 6.77 -11.87 9.03
C LYS A 38 7.66 -10.95 9.88
N ASP A 39 8.59 -10.26 9.22
CA ASP A 39 9.58 -9.39 9.84
C ASP A 39 9.38 -7.94 9.38
N GLY A 40 9.59 -6.99 10.29
CA GLY A 40 9.31 -5.57 10.07
C GLY A 40 8.55 -4.96 11.25
N PRO A 41 8.21 -3.68 11.18
CA PRO A 41 7.48 -3.01 12.25
C PRO A 41 6.01 -3.49 12.29
N PRO A 42 5.37 -3.52 13.47
CA PRO A 42 3.95 -3.86 13.59
C PRO A 42 3.04 -2.76 13.02
N SER A 43 3.55 -1.54 12.88
CA SER A 43 2.86 -0.38 12.31
C SER A 43 3.91 0.50 11.61
N VAL A 44 3.57 1.12 10.48
CA VAL A 44 4.45 2.10 9.83
C VAL A 44 3.98 3.48 10.25
N GLU A 45 4.77 4.17 11.08
CA GLU A 45 4.38 5.44 11.70
C GLU A 45 5.28 6.60 11.27
N GLY A 46 6.13 6.38 10.28
CA GLY A 46 6.97 7.41 9.65
C GLY A 46 8.24 6.81 9.04
N TYR A 47 9.18 7.68 8.67
CA TYR A 47 10.37 7.31 7.89
C TYR A 47 11.25 6.23 8.52
N PHE A 48 11.31 6.15 9.86
CA PHE A 48 12.09 5.10 10.53
C PHE A 48 11.47 3.72 10.25
N ASP A 49 10.17 3.56 10.52
CA ASP A 49 9.48 2.29 10.33
C ASP A 49 9.44 1.88 8.85
N GLU A 50 9.28 2.87 7.96
CA GLU A 50 9.32 2.67 6.51
C GLU A 50 10.57 1.89 6.08
N VAL A 51 11.75 2.29 6.54
CA VAL A 51 13.01 1.65 6.17
C VAL A 51 13.03 0.15 6.53
N PHE A 52 12.41 -0.22 7.65
CA PHE A 52 12.35 -1.63 8.10
C PHE A 52 11.20 -2.42 7.49
N ALA A 53 10.14 -1.75 7.03
CA ALA A 53 9.01 -2.41 6.37
C ALA A 53 9.35 -2.87 4.95
N ILE A 54 10.18 -2.09 4.23
CA ILE A 54 10.47 -2.31 2.81
C ILE A 54 11.03 -3.71 2.50
N PRO A 55 12.09 -4.23 3.18
CA PRO A 55 12.66 -5.53 2.83
C PRO A 55 11.67 -6.68 3.01
N GLY A 56 10.89 -6.67 4.10
CA GLY A 56 9.88 -7.68 4.37
C GLY A 56 8.78 -7.65 3.30
N MET A 57 8.26 -6.46 3.00
CA MET A 57 7.24 -6.24 1.97
C MET A 57 7.71 -6.75 0.59
N ILE A 58 8.92 -6.36 0.15
CA ILE A 58 9.49 -6.84 -1.13
C ILE A 58 9.63 -8.36 -1.13
N GLY A 59 10.03 -8.96 0.00
CA GLY A 59 10.09 -10.41 0.15
C GLY A 59 8.74 -11.10 -0.07
N GLU A 60 7.64 -10.53 0.44
CA GLU A 60 6.29 -11.06 0.15
C GLU A 60 5.92 -10.90 -1.31
N ILE A 61 6.24 -9.77 -1.93
CA ILE A 61 5.96 -9.50 -3.34
C ILE A 61 6.66 -10.53 -4.24
N GLN A 62 7.94 -10.81 -3.98
CA GLN A 62 8.72 -11.78 -4.75
C GLN A 62 8.21 -13.23 -4.63
N ARG A 63 7.44 -13.56 -3.59
CA ARG A 63 6.78 -14.88 -3.46
C ARG A 63 5.53 -15.01 -4.32
N HIS A 64 5.05 -13.93 -4.92
CA HIS A 64 3.85 -13.89 -5.74
C HIS A 64 4.12 -13.40 -7.17
N PRO A 65 5.07 -14.00 -7.91
CA PRO A 65 5.47 -13.51 -9.24
C PRO A 65 4.36 -13.66 -10.30
N ALA A 66 3.34 -14.47 -10.03
CA ALA A 66 2.20 -14.68 -10.92
C ALA A 66 1.07 -13.64 -10.73
N ALA A 67 1.19 -12.74 -9.75
CA ALA A 67 0.22 -11.67 -9.56
C ALA A 67 0.25 -10.71 -10.77
N SER A 68 -0.93 -10.26 -11.21
CA SER A 68 -1.06 -9.38 -12.37
C SER A 68 -0.83 -7.91 -12.02
N ALA A 69 -0.95 -7.55 -10.74
CA ALA A 69 -0.72 -6.22 -10.19
C ALA A 69 -0.48 -6.29 -8.68
N CYS A 70 0.14 -5.25 -8.13
CA CYS A 70 0.38 -5.08 -6.70
C CYS A 70 -0.22 -3.76 -6.19
N VAL A 71 -0.85 -3.82 -5.02
CA VAL A 71 -1.32 -2.66 -4.26
C VAL A 71 -0.56 -2.61 -2.95
N ILE A 72 0.12 -1.50 -2.68
CA ILE A 72 0.76 -1.25 -1.38
C ILE A 72 -0.27 -0.62 -0.46
N ALA A 73 -0.67 -1.35 0.57
CA ALA A 73 -1.72 -0.97 1.51
C ALA A 73 -1.19 -0.20 2.72
N CYS A 74 -0.45 0.88 2.46
CA CYS A 74 -0.07 1.88 3.45
C CYS A 74 -0.28 3.27 2.84
N PHE A 75 -0.92 4.18 3.58
CA PHE A 75 -1.29 5.50 3.05
C PHE A 75 -0.08 6.41 2.75
N ASP A 76 1.05 6.11 3.37
CA ASP A 76 2.34 6.77 3.11
C ASP A 76 3.01 6.23 1.82
N ASP A 77 2.38 5.28 1.12
CA ASP A 77 2.90 4.59 -0.08
C ASP A 77 4.30 4.03 0.12
N THR A 78 4.55 3.51 1.33
CA THR A 78 5.82 2.95 1.81
C THR A 78 6.54 2.13 0.74
N GLY A 79 7.71 2.61 0.31
CA GLY A 79 8.57 1.88 -0.62
C GLY A 79 8.02 1.70 -2.04
N LEU A 80 7.01 2.48 -2.47
CA LEU A 80 6.37 2.32 -3.79
C LEU A 80 7.38 2.27 -4.94
N ASP A 81 8.32 3.20 -5.00
CA ASP A 81 9.34 3.20 -6.06
C ASP A 81 10.29 2.02 -5.97
N ALA A 82 10.67 1.62 -4.75
CA ALA A 82 11.53 0.46 -4.55
C ALA A 82 10.85 -0.80 -5.09
N VAL A 83 9.54 -0.96 -4.85
CA VAL A 83 8.74 -2.06 -5.40
C VAL A 83 8.64 -1.97 -6.93
N ARG A 84 8.39 -0.78 -7.49
CA ARG A 84 8.36 -0.54 -8.94
C ARG A 84 9.69 -0.86 -9.64
N CYS A 85 10.81 -0.72 -8.93
CA CYS A 85 12.14 -1.08 -9.46
C CYS A 85 12.43 -2.59 -9.44
N VAL A 86 11.79 -3.34 -8.53
CA VAL A 86 12.10 -4.77 -8.32
C VAL A 86 11.13 -5.69 -9.06
N GLY A 87 9.90 -5.25 -9.33
CA GLY A 87 8.88 -6.03 -10.03
C GLY A 87 8.61 -5.56 -11.46
N GLU A 88 8.09 -6.46 -12.29
CA GLU A 88 7.61 -6.14 -13.65
C GLU A 88 6.11 -5.82 -13.69
N MET A 89 5.36 -6.21 -12.64
CA MET A 89 3.93 -5.95 -12.55
C MET A 89 3.65 -4.49 -12.18
N PRO A 90 2.51 -3.92 -12.61
CA PRO A 90 2.09 -2.60 -12.17
C PRO A 90 1.89 -2.55 -10.66
N VAL A 91 2.37 -1.47 -10.04
CA VAL A 91 2.29 -1.25 -8.59
C VAL A 91 1.66 0.12 -8.32
N VAL A 92 0.64 0.14 -7.47
CA VAL A 92 -0.09 1.35 -7.05
C VAL A 92 -0.09 1.44 -5.53
N GLY A 93 0.21 2.62 -5.00
CA GLY A 93 0.03 2.93 -3.59
C GLY A 93 -1.41 3.37 -3.28
N ILE A 94 -1.94 3.04 -2.09
CA ILE A 94 -3.30 3.48 -1.75
C ILE A 94 -3.40 4.99 -1.50
N GLY A 95 -2.31 5.67 -1.13
CA GLY A 95 -2.24 7.13 -1.03
C GLY A 95 -2.39 7.78 -2.39
N GLU A 96 -1.50 7.42 -3.33
CA GLU A 96 -1.53 7.78 -4.76
C GLU A 96 -2.94 7.57 -5.36
N ALA A 97 -3.50 6.37 -5.17
CA ALA A 97 -4.84 6.04 -5.66
C ALA A 97 -5.93 6.94 -5.04
N ALA A 98 -5.87 7.20 -3.73
CA ALA A 98 -6.85 8.03 -3.05
C ALA A 98 -6.80 9.49 -3.52
N PHE A 99 -5.61 10.07 -3.73
CA PHE A 99 -5.46 11.45 -4.21
C PHE A 99 -6.00 11.61 -5.63
N HIS A 100 -5.67 10.67 -6.52
CA HIS A 100 -6.22 10.69 -7.88
C HIS A 100 -7.74 10.56 -7.85
N MET A 101 -8.30 9.64 -7.08
CA MET A 101 -9.75 9.50 -7.01
C MET A 101 -10.45 10.74 -6.41
N ALA A 102 -9.87 11.36 -5.38
CA ALA A 102 -10.43 12.55 -4.75
C ALA A 102 -10.42 13.76 -5.70
N SER A 103 -9.34 13.95 -6.46
CA SER A 103 -9.21 15.07 -7.40
C SER A 103 -10.20 15.00 -8.57
N LEU A 104 -10.67 13.80 -8.94
CA LEU A 104 -11.69 13.61 -9.97
C LEU A 104 -13.09 14.07 -9.53
N ILE A 105 -13.38 14.06 -8.23
CA ILE A 105 -14.74 14.27 -7.70
C ILE A 105 -14.90 15.55 -6.89
N ALA A 106 -13.81 16.23 -6.53
CA ALA A 106 -13.85 17.45 -5.72
C ALA A 106 -12.76 18.46 -6.12
N GLY A 107 -13.09 19.75 -6.06
CA GLY A 107 -12.11 20.81 -6.32
C GLY A 107 -11.05 20.98 -5.21
N LYS A 108 -11.31 20.45 -4.01
CA LYS A 108 -10.38 20.36 -2.88
C LYS A 108 -10.74 19.13 -2.04
N PHE A 109 -9.74 18.51 -1.42
CA PHE A 109 -9.92 17.41 -0.47
C PHE A 109 -8.96 17.57 0.72
N SER A 110 -9.16 16.74 1.74
CA SER A 110 -8.29 16.70 2.92
C SER A 110 -8.00 15.25 3.28
N VAL A 111 -6.80 15.00 3.78
CA VAL A 111 -6.39 13.70 4.30
C VAL A 111 -6.52 13.72 5.81
N VAL A 112 -7.20 12.72 6.36
CA VAL A 112 -7.24 12.46 7.80
C VAL A 112 -6.41 11.22 8.07
N THR A 113 -5.31 11.37 8.80
CA THR A 113 -4.39 10.28 9.15
C THR A 113 -4.32 10.07 10.67
N THR A 114 -3.63 9.02 11.11
CA THR A 114 -3.58 8.58 12.51
C THR A 114 -2.62 9.41 13.35
N LEU A 115 -1.40 9.65 12.88
CA LEU A 115 -0.32 10.27 13.64
C LEU A 115 0.22 11.51 12.93
N SER A 116 0.54 12.55 13.70
CA SER A 116 1.10 13.80 13.16
C SER A 116 2.45 13.61 12.45
N ARG A 117 3.21 12.59 12.83
CA ARG A 117 4.51 12.26 12.23
C ARG A 117 4.43 11.64 10.83
N SER A 118 3.28 11.11 10.41
CA SER A 118 3.06 10.66 9.03
C SER A 118 2.69 11.80 8.09
N VAL A 119 2.22 12.95 8.63
CA VAL A 119 1.78 14.10 7.83
C VAL A 119 2.86 14.56 6.83
N PRO A 120 4.14 14.74 7.20
CA PRO A 120 5.16 15.17 6.25
C PRO A 120 5.36 14.21 5.07
N ALA A 121 5.27 12.90 5.30
CA ALA A 121 5.38 11.90 4.23
C ALA A 121 4.17 11.97 3.27
N ILE A 122 2.97 12.09 3.83
CA ILE A 122 1.72 12.23 3.06
C ILE A 122 1.72 13.54 2.26
N GLU A 123 2.13 14.66 2.85
CA GLU A 123 2.24 15.95 2.15
C GLU A 123 3.26 15.88 1.01
N HIS A 124 4.40 15.21 1.23
CA HIS A 124 5.40 14.99 0.18
C HIS A 124 4.82 14.20 -1.00
N ASN A 125 4.10 13.12 -0.72
CA ASN A 125 3.44 12.30 -1.73
C ASN A 125 2.38 13.10 -2.50
N LEU A 126 1.60 13.95 -1.81
CA LEU A 126 0.58 14.79 -2.42
C LEU A 126 1.15 15.79 -3.46
N VAL A 127 2.37 16.29 -3.24
CA VAL A 127 3.04 17.20 -4.19
C VAL A 127 3.56 16.43 -5.41
N ARG A 128 3.84 15.13 -5.24
CA ARG A 128 4.46 14.29 -6.24
C ARG A 128 3.46 13.71 -7.25
N TYR A 129 2.25 13.39 -6.80
CA TYR A 129 1.17 12.79 -7.60
C TYR A 129 0.21 13.85 -8.16
#